data_AF-A0A1T3BN22-F1
#
_entry.id   AF-A0A1T3BN22-F1
#
_cell.length_a   1.000
_cell.length_b   1.000
_cell.length_c   1.000
_cell.angle_alpha   90.00
_cell.angle_beta   90.00
_cell.angle_gamma   90.00
#
_symmetry.space_group_name_H-M   'P 1'
#
loop_
_entity.id
_entity.type
_entity.pdbx_description
1 polymer ?
#
loop_
_entity_poly.entity_id
_entity_poly.type
_entity_poly.pdbx_seq_one_letter_code
_entity_poly.pdbx_strand_id
1 'polypeptide(L)'
;MIFGGNLHEGYIRGNQFIHPQLHIAFSIPNNFTINTSGYAVVASGPDKTAMRFDAVPLPENMSASDYLKSGWVAGLDQASVKPITIQGLAAAYAHASNEHWQFDVVVIPIKDQVLRFLTAAPHHPQNFNHITKSTIKSFHLLSSRTLSKLKPLRLRVIRVKKGESVADLAEKMQDTVHKEKLFRIINALSPTQTLHEGERVKIIAE
;
A
#
# COMPACT_ATOMS: atom_id res chain seq x y z
N MET A 1 -5.96 16.12 -12.39
CA MET A 1 -5.78 15.77 -10.96
C MET A 1 -5.49 14.28 -10.87
N ILE A 2 -4.42 13.88 -10.18
CA ILE A 2 -4.10 12.45 -9.92
C ILE A 2 -4.99 11.96 -8.76
N PHE A 3 -5.48 10.73 -8.84
CA PHE A 3 -6.34 10.12 -7.83
C PHE A 3 -5.57 9.01 -7.09
N GLY A 4 -5.68 8.97 -5.75
CA GLY A 4 -5.18 7.85 -4.94
C GLY A 4 -3.71 7.91 -4.50
N GLY A 5 -3.03 9.06 -4.66
CA GLY A 5 -1.63 9.28 -4.27
C GLY A 5 -0.90 10.20 -5.23
N ASN A 6 0.37 10.53 -4.93
CA ASN A 6 1.26 11.21 -5.87
C ASN A 6 2.48 10.31 -6.20
N LEU A 7 3.20 10.59 -7.28
CA LEU A 7 4.35 9.78 -7.72
C LEU A 7 5.48 9.68 -6.66
N HIS A 8 5.50 10.60 -5.70
CA HIS A 8 6.49 10.65 -4.61
C HIS A 8 6.11 9.78 -3.42
N GLU A 9 4.82 9.65 -3.11
CA GLU A 9 4.30 8.87 -1.97
C GLU A 9 3.90 7.44 -2.35
N GLY A 10 3.79 7.16 -3.66
CA GLY A 10 3.22 5.92 -4.17
C GLY A 10 1.69 5.96 -4.18
N TYR A 11 1.08 4.86 -4.64
CA TYR A 11 -0.37 4.74 -4.73
C TYR A 11 -0.81 3.27 -4.60
N ILE A 12 -2.10 3.09 -4.33
CA ILE A 12 -2.73 1.78 -4.14
C ILE A 12 -3.56 1.44 -5.39
N ARG A 13 -3.42 0.21 -5.88
CA ARG A 13 -4.21 -0.38 -6.96
C ARG A 13 -4.73 -1.74 -6.48
N GLY A 14 -6.03 -1.81 -6.17
CA GLY A 14 -6.61 -2.98 -5.50
C GLY A 14 -5.97 -3.20 -4.13
N ASN A 15 -5.32 -4.34 -3.93
CA ASN A 15 -4.55 -4.67 -2.72
C ASN A 15 -3.02 -4.48 -2.90
N GLN A 16 -2.58 -3.92 -4.02
CA GLN A 16 -1.17 -3.70 -4.32
C GLN A 16 -0.78 -2.25 -4.07
N PHE A 17 0.34 -2.05 -3.37
CA PHE A 17 1.00 -0.75 -3.28
C PHE A 17 2.13 -0.67 -4.31
N ILE A 18 2.23 0.49 -4.96
CA ILE A 18 3.21 0.77 -6.01
C ILE A 18 3.91 2.08 -5.66
N HIS A 19 5.24 2.06 -5.64
CA HIS A 19 6.06 3.27 -5.45
C HIS A 19 6.96 3.51 -6.67
N PRO A 20 6.56 4.40 -7.59
CA PRO A 20 7.26 4.58 -8.86
C PRO A 20 8.70 5.05 -8.73
N GLN A 21 9.01 5.99 -7.84
CA GLN A 21 10.37 6.51 -7.65
C GLN A 21 11.35 5.52 -7.01
N LEU A 22 10.86 4.70 -6.09
CA LEU A 22 11.63 3.61 -5.49
C LEU A 22 11.68 2.37 -6.39
N HIS A 23 10.89 2.33 -7.46
CA HIS A 23 10.78 1.17 -8.36
C HIS A 23 10.40 -0.10 -7.61
N ILE A 24 9.43 -0.03 -6.69
CA ILE A 24 8.96 -1.19 -5.92
C ILE A 24 7.45 -1.37 -6.02
N ALA A 25 7.01 -2.61 -5.84
CA ALA A 25 5.64 -2.91 -5.49
C ALA A 25 5.55 -4.14 -4.58
N PHE A 26 4.45 -4.22 -3.83
CA PHE A 26 4.07 -5.37 -3.02
C PHE A 26 2.55 -5.40 -2.83
N SER A 27 2.02 -6.56 -2.48
CA SER A 27 0.60 -6.78 -2.22
C SER A 27 0.35 -7.05 -0.74
N ILE A 28 -0.77 -6.54 -0.26
CA ILE A 28 -1.32 -6.79 1.07
C ILE A 28 -2.35 -7.94 0.97
N PRO A 29 -2.51 -8.79 2.01
CA PRO A 29 -3.51 -9.86 1.99
C PRO A 29 -4.94 -9.35 1.71
N ASN A 30 -5.75 -10.12 0.98
CA ASN A 30 -7.07 -9.69 0.51
C ASN A 30 -8.09 -9.37 1.62
N ASN A 31 -7.88 -9.90 2.83
CA ASN A 31 -8.72 -9.65 3.99
C ASN A 31 -8.29 -8.41 4.81
N PHE A 32 -7.36 -7.61 4.28
CA PHE A 32 -6.94 -6.34 4.87
C PHE A 32 -7.48 -5.17 4.05
N THR A 33 -7.71 -4.07 4.74
CA THR A 33 -7.98 -2.77 4.13
C THR A 33 -6.69 -1.96 4.15
N ILE A 34 -6.23 -1.51 2.99
CA ILE A 34 -5.00 -0.75 2.79
C ILE A 34 -5.31 0.73 2.57
N ASN A 35 -4.53 1.61 3.19
CA ASN A 35 -4.64 3.06 3.03
C ASN A 35 -3.26 3.71 3.08
N THR A 36 -3.11 4.86 2.44
CA THR A 36 -1.93 5.73 2.62
C THR A 36 -2.16 6.70 3.78
N SER A 37 -1.09 7.08 4.46
CA SER A 37 -1.09 8.07 5.53
C SER A 37 0.25 8.81 5.52
N GLY A 38 0.29 9.98 4.88
CA GLY A 38 1.55 10.68 4.59
C GLY A 38 2.50 9.81 3.78
N TYR A 39 3.73 9.63 4.28
CA TYR A 39 4.77 8.79 3.66
C TYR A 39 4.71 7.31 4.06
N ALA A 40 3.64 6.88 4.73
CA ALA A 40 3.45 5.50 5.15
C ALA A 40 2.23 4.88 4.48
N VAL A 41 2.30 3.57 4.32
CA VAL A 41 1.16 2.72 3.95
C VAL A 41 0.78 1.94 5.19
N VAL A 42 -0.50 1.97 5.53
CA VAL A 42 -1.05 1.21 6.65
C VAL A 42 -2.07 0.24 6.11
N ALA A 43 -2.09 -0.97 6.64
CA ALA A 43 -3.15 -1.92 6.37
C ALA A 43 -3.70 -2.49 7.67
N SER A 44 -5.02 -2.57 7.77
CA SER A 44 -5.72 -3.13 8.93
C SER A 44 -6.45 -4.40 8.53
N GLY A 45 -6.29 -5.46 9.30
CA GLY A 45 -6.85 -6.78 9.04
C GLY A 45 -7.63 -7.34 10.23
N PRO A 46 -8.00 -8.64 10.17
CA PRO A 46 -8.71 -9.30 11.26
C PRO A 46 -7.86 -9.40 12.53
N ASP A 47 -8.53 -9.68 13.65
CA ASP A 47 -7.91 -9.94 14.95
C ASP A 47 -6.97 -8.83 15.44
N LYS A 48 -7.30 -7.58 15.09
CA LYS A 48 -6.49 -6.38 15.38
C LYS A 48 -5.09 -6.45 14.78
N THR A 49 -4.89 -7.23 13.71
CA THR A 49 -3.63 -7.24 12.98
C THR A 49 -3.51 -5.97 12.15
N ALA A 50 -2.33 -5.36 12.16
CA ALA A 50 -2.01 -4.21 11.34
C ALA A 50 -0.67 -4.39 10.65
N MET A 51 -0.52 -3.78 9.49
CA MET A 51 0.75 -3.67 8.77
C MET A 51 1.07 -2.21 8.56
N ARG A 52 2.35 -1.86 8.66
CA ARG A 52 2.88 -0.56 8.30
C ARG A 52 4.07 -0.77 7.36
N PHE A 53 4.06 -0.01 6.29
CA PHE A 53 5.20 0.16 5.40
C PHE A 53 5.58 1.63 5.34
N ASP A 54 6.86 1.93 5.45
CA ASP A 54 7.41 3.25 5.11
C ASP A 54 8.84 3.14 4.60
N ALA A 55 9.32 4.21 3.98
CA ALA A 55 10.70 4.37 3.54
C ALA A 55 11.32 5.55 4.28
N VAL A 56 12.51 5.36 4.84
CA VAL A 56 13.25 6.40 5.57
C VAL A 56 14.70 6.43 5.12
N PRO A 57 15.41 7.56 5.27
CA PRO A 57 16.85 7.62 4.99
C PRO A 57 17.63 6.55 5.77
N LEU A 58 18.58 5.91 5.11
CA LEU A 58 19.50 4.96 5.71
C LEU A 58 20.87 5.62 5.88
N PRO A 59 21.47 5.60 7.09
CA PRO A 59 22.84 6.07 7.28
C PRO A 59 23.82 5.33 6.35
N GLU A 60 24.82 6.05 5.85
CA GLU A 60 25.81 5.48 4.92
C GLU A 60 26.47 4.22 5.49
N ASN A 61 26.65 3.21 4.63
CA ASN A 61 27.32 1.94 4.94
C ASN A 61 26.67 1.11 6.06
N MET A 62 25.44 1.43 6.49
CA MET A 62 24.74 0.64 7.49
C MET A 62 24.08 -0.59 6.88
N SER A 63 24.38 -1.79 7.42
CA SER A 63 23.72 -3.02 6.98
C SER A 63 22.27 -3.10 7.47
N ALA A 64 21.45 -3.94 6.82
CA ALA A 64 20.07 -4.18 7.24
C ALA A 64 19.98 -4.70 8.70
N SER A 65 20.91 -5.58 9.09
CA SER A 65 20.95 -6.15 10.44
C SER A 65 21.38 -5.12 11.48
N ASP A 66 22.36 -4.27 11.16
CA ASP A 66 22.80 -3.20 12.06
C ASP A 66 21.72 -2.13 12.21
N TYR A 67 21.00 -1.83 11.13
CA TYR A 67 19.86 -0.92 11.16
C TYR A 67 18.76 -1.41 12.12
N LEU A 68 18.40 -2.70 12.11
CA LEU A 68 17.47 -3.26 13.10
C LEU A 68 17.99 -3.09 14.53
N LYS A 69 19.29 -3.32 14.75
CA LYS A 69 19.92 -3.23 16.08
C LYS A 69 20.15 -1.80 16.58
N SER A 70 19.91 -0.78 15.76
CA SER A 70 20.17 0.63 16.13
C SER A 70 19.23 1.20 17.20
N GLY A 71 18.19 0.45 17.62
CA GLY A 71 17.33 0.80 18.75
C GLY A 71 16.06 1.58 18.40
N TRP A 72 15.74 1.78 17.12
CA TRP A 72 14.49 2.44 16.71
C TRP A 72 13.24 1.57 16.90
N VAL A 73 13.39 0.24 17.01
CA VAL A 73 12.30 -0.70 17.30
C VAL A 73 12.26 -0.97 18.80
N ALA A 74 11.24 -0.43 19.47
CA ALA A 74 10.99 -0.75 20.87
C ALA A 74 10.64 -2.24 21.06
N GLY A 75 11.26 -2.88 22.05
CA GLY A 75 10.98 -4.30 22.37
C GLY A 75 11.57 -5.31 21.39
N LEU A 76 12.50 -4.90 20.52
CA LEU A 76 13.20 -5.80 19.60
C LEU A 76 13.99 -6.88 20.34
N ASP A 77 13.79 -8.13 19.96
CA ASP A 77 14.67 -9.23 20.36
C ASP A 77 15.90 -9.24 19.44
N GLN A 78 17.03 -8.76 19.94
CA GLN A 78 18.28 -8.72 19.17
C GLN A 78 18.77 -10.12 18.74
N ALA A 79 18.45 -11.18 19.49
CA ALA A 79 18.83 -12.55 19.15
C ALA A 79 18.01 -13.11 17.98
N SER A 80 16.82 -12.53 17.74
CA SER A 80 15.97 -12.89 16.60
C SER A 80 16.43 -12.29 15.27
N VAL A 81 17.34 -11.31 15.29
CA VAL A 81 17.81 -10.59 14.09
C VAL A 81 18.52 -11.57 13.15
N LYS A 82 17.97 -11.75 11.95
CA LYS A 82 18.48 -12.66 10.93
C LYS A 82 18.64 -11.93 9.60
N PRO A 83 19.82 -11.98 8.96
CA PRO A 83 19.97 -11.52 7.59
C PRO A 83 19.17 -12.46 6.67
N ILE A 84 18.49 -11.87 5.69
CA ILE A 84 17.71 -12.56 4.67
C ILE A 84 17.95 -11.90 3.31
N THR A 85 17.49 -12.55 2.24
CA THR A 85 17.54 -11.99 0.89
C THR A 85 16.14 -11.96 0.30
N ILE A 86 15.74 -10.81 -0.23
CA ILE A 86 14.42 -10.61 -0.85
C ILE A 86 14.66 -10.05 -2.25
N GLN A 87 14.31 -10.82 -3.28
CA GLN A 87 14.49 -10.41 -4.69
C GLN A 87 15.93 -10.00 -5.02
N GLY A 88 16.92 -10.70 -4.44
CA GLY A 88 18.34 -10.39 -4.60
C GLY A 88 18.85 -9.21 -3.77
N LEU A 89 17.97 -8.52 -3.03
CA LEU A 89 18.36 -7.45 -2.11
C LEU A 89 18.73 -8.02 -0.74
N ALA A 90 19.84 -7.53 -0.17
CA ALA A 90 20.18 -7.78 1.22
C ALA A 90 19.09 -7.15 2.11
N ALA A 91 18.62 -7.92 3.09
CA ALA A 91 17.56 -7.53 4.00
C ALA A 91 17.80 -8.16 5.37
N ALA A 92 17.00 -7.76 6.36
CA ALA A 92 17.02 -8.40 7.67
C ALA A 92 15.60 -8.51 8.23
N TYR A 93 15.39 -9.56 9.03
CA TYR A 93 14.16 -9.84 9.74
C TYR A 93 14.44 -9.92 11.24
N ALA A 94 13.50 -9.48 12.05
CA ALA A 94 13.52 -9.67 13.50
C ALA A 94 12.11 -9.68 14.08
N HIS A 95 12.01 -10.22 15.28
CA HIS A 95 10.84 -10.11 16.13
C HIS A 95 11.02 -8.99 17.15
N ALA A 96 9.91 -8.33 17.49
CA ALA A 96 9.83 -7.45 18.64
C ALA A 96 8.53 -7.74 19.40
N SER A 97 8.48 -7.44 20.69
CA SER A 97 7.25 -7.58 21.46
C SER A 97 7.21 -6.62 22.65
N ASN A 98 6.01 -6.41 23.16
CA ASN A 98 5.78 -5.79 24.47
C ASN A 98 4.72 -6.61 25.21
N GLU A 99 4.21 -6.09 26.33
CA GLU A 99 3.22 -6.79 27.15
C GLU A 99 1.96 -7.25 26.38
N HIS A 100 1.53 -6.47 25.38
CA HIS A 100 0.24 -6.69 24.71
C HIS A 100 0.37 -7.09 23.23
N TRP A 101 1.50 -6.78 22.60
CA TRP A 101 1.70 -6.86 21.16
C TRP A 101 2.97 -7.62 20.81
N GLN A 102 2.92 -8.30 19.66
CA GLN A 102 4.09 -8.84 18.97
C GLN A 102 4.21 -8.21 17.59
N PHE A 103 5.44 -8.15 17.11
CA PHE A 103 5.81 -7.53 15.86
C PHE A 103 6.77 -8.41 15.07
N ASP A 104 6.52 -8.47 13.77
CA ASP A 104 7.51 -8.87 12.79
C ASP A 104 8.03 -7.63 12.10
N VAL A 105 9.35 -7.49 12.03
CA VAL A 105 10.01 -6.36 11.36
C VAL A 105 10.90 -6.90 10.25
N VAL A 106 10.66 -6.45 9.03
CA VAL A 106 11.57 -6.67 7.89
C VAL A 106 12.07 -5.34 7.40
N VAL A 107 13.39 -5.23 7.19
CA VAL A 107 14.00 -4.06 6.59
C VAL A 107 14.77 -4.41 5.33
N ILE A 108 14.66 -3.56 4.31
CA ILE A 108 15.30 -3.75 3.00
C ILE A 108 15.98 -2.42 2.61
N PRO A 109 17.31 -2.31 2.74
CA PRO A 109 18.07 -1.22 2.16
C PRO A 109 17.85 -1.10 0.64
N ILE A 110 17.60 0.12 0.16
CA ILE A 110 17.49 0.45 -1.26
C ILE A 110 18.03 1.86 -1.51
N LYS A 111 19.09 1.97 -2.32
CA LYS A 111 19.81 3.24 -2.54
C LYS A 111 20.25 3.87 -1.21
N ASP A 112 19.78 5.07 -0.92
CA ASP A 112 20.02 5.90 0.28
C ASP A 112 18.92 5.75 1.34
N GLN A 113 18.01 4.78 1.17
CA GLN A 113 16.85 4.57 2.02
C GLN A 113 16.78 3.13 2.53
N VAL A 114 15.97 2.94 3.56
CA VAL A 114 15.58 1.63 4.06
C VAL A 114 14.07 1.54 4.09
N LEU A 115 13.58 0.50 3.43
CA LEU A 115 12.17 0.11 3.45
C LEU A 115 11.92 -0.65 4.75
N ARG A 116 10.89 -0.27 5.49
CA ARG A 116 10.53 -0.92 6.74
C ARG A 116 9.13 -1.50 6.61
N PHE A 117 9.01 -2.80 6.84
CA PHE A 117 7.75 -3.51 6.91
C PHE A 117 7.57 -3.98 8.35
N LEU A 118 6.52 -3.49 8.99
CA LEU A 118 6.15 -3.86 10.35
C LEU A 118 4.78 -4.53 10.30
N THR A 119 4.68 -5.76 10.77
CA THR A 119 3.39 -6.40 11.05
C THR A 119 3.20 -6.42 12.56
N ALA A 120 2.08 -5.95 13.06
CA ALA A 120 1.73 -5.91 14.48
C ALA A 120 0.46 -6.72 14.73
N ALA A 121 0.43 -7.51 15.78
CA ALA A 121 -0.77 -8.18 16.25
C ALA A 121 -0.71 -8.41 17.77
N PRO A 122 -1.85 -8.65 18.44
CA PRO A 122 -1.85 -9.11 19.83
C PRO A 122 -1.04 -10.40 20.01
N HIS A 123 -0.74 -10.82 21.23
CA HIS A 123 -0.17 -12.15 21.46
C HIS A 123 -1.13 -13.27 21.03
N HIS A 124 -0.57 -14.40 20.56
CA HIS A 124 -1.30 -15.57 20.06
C HIS A 124 -2.30 -15.40 18.87
N PRO A 125 -2.02 -14.59 17.82
CA PRO A 125 -2.90 -14.50 16.67
C PRO A 125 -2.70 -15.73 15.79
N GLN A 126 -3.80 -16.21 15.21
CA GLN A 126 -3.72 -17.27 14.22
C GLN A 126 -2.95 -16.76 12.99
N ASN A 127 -2.00 -17.55 12.48
CA ASN A 127 -1.30 -17.29 11.21
C ASN A 127 -0.43 -16.03 11.13
N PHE A 128 -0.02 -15.42 12.25
CA PHE A 128 0.82 -14.19 12.27
C PHE A 128 2.00 -14.22 11.28
N ASN A 129 2.82 -15.26 11.38
CA ASN A 129 4.01 -15.43 10.55
C ASN A 129 3.68 -15.51 9.04
N HIS A 130 2.47 -15.94 8.68
CA HIS A 130 2.06 -16.04 7.28
C HIS A 130 1.77 -14.66 6.68
N ILE A 131 1.28 -13.70 7.48
CA ILE A 131 0.90 -12.36 7.05
C ILE A 131 2.14 -11.61 6.56
N THR A 132 3.18 -11.52 7.40
CA THR A 132 4.47 -10.92 7.03
C THR A 132 5.07 -11.62 5.82
N LYS A 133 5.16 -12.96 5.86
CA LYS A 133 5.77 -13.74 4.77
C LYS A 133 5.07 -13.54 3.44
N SER A 134 3.74 -13.52 3.40
CA SER A 134 2.97 -13.36 2.16
C SER A 134 3.21 -11.98 1.51
N THR A 135 3.21 -10.92 2.32
CA THR A 135 3.47 -9.55 1.85
C THR A 135 4.91 -9.43 1.33
N ILE A 136 5.89 -9.91 2.09
CA ILE A 136 7.30 -9.87 1.69
C ILE A 136 7.57 -10.74 0.46
N LYS A 137 6.92 -11.89 0.32
CA LYS A 137 7.03 -12.74 -0.88
C LYS A 137 6.51 -12.05 -2.14
N SER A 138 5.51 -11.18 -2.00
CA SER A 138 4.95 -10.40 -3.12
C SER A 138 5.81 -9.19 -3.50
N PHE A 139 6.76 -8.78 -2.64
CA PHE A 139 7.65 -7.68 -2.92
C PHE A 139 8.48 -7.97 -4.16
N HIS A 140 8.58 -6.98 -5.06
CA HIS A 140 9.41 -7.04 -6.26
C HIS A 140 9.82 -5.65 -6.73
N LEU A 141 10.96 -5.60 -7.42
CA LEU A 141 11.43 -4.42 -8.12
C LEU A 141 10.66 -4.25 -9.44
N LEU A 142 10.37 -3.00 -9.79
CA LEU A 142 9.71 -2.63 -11.04
C LEU A 142 10.74 -2.16 -12.06
N SER A 143 10.69 -2.75 -13.25
CA SER A 143 11.46 -2.26 -14.39
C SER A 143 10.92 -0.92 -14.88
N SER A 144 11.78 -0.09 -15.48
CA SER A 144 11.34 1.18 -16.11
C SER A 144 10.27 0.96 -17.18
N ARG A 145 10.31 -0.18 -17.89
CA ARG A 145 9.28 -0.60 -18.86
C ARG A 145 7.95 -0.93 -18.20
N THR A 146 7.97 -1.51 -17.01
CA THR A 146 6.75 -1.76 -16.22
C THR A 146 6.17 -0.44 -15.74
N LEU A 147 7.01 0.45 -15.21
CA LEU A 147 6.59 1.78 -14.75
C LEU A 147 6.00 2.65 -15.87
N SER A 148 6.57 2.62 -17.09
CA SER A 148 6.02 3.39 -18.21
C SER A 148 4.62 2.92 -18.64
N LYS A 149 4.25 1.68 -18.33
CA LYS A 149 2.92 1.12 -18.59
C LYS A 149 1.94 1.41 -17.44
N LEU A 150 2.45 1.67 -16.24
CA LEU A 150 1.64 2.03 -15.09
C LEU A 150 1.24 3.50 -15.19
N LYS A 151 0.09 3.76 -15.79
CA LYS A 151 -0.48 5.10 -15.85
C LYS A 151 -1.18 5.40 -14.51
N PRO A 152 -0.85 6.53 -13.86
CA PRO A 152 -1.55 6.90 -12.62
C PRO A 152 -3.00 7.24 -12.94
N LEU A 153 -3.91 6.80 -12.08
CA LEU A 153 -5.33 7.13 -12.18
C LEU A 153 -5.51 8.64 -12.03
N ARG A 154 -6.43 9.19 -12.82
CA ARG A 154 -6.78 10.60 -12.81
C ARG A 154 -8.26 10.78 -12.69
N LEU A 155 -8.65 11.94 -12.17
CA LEU A 155 -10.01 12.41 -12.32
C LEU A 155 -10.19 12.90 -13.76
N ARG A 156 -11.03 12.20 -14.53
CA ARG A 156 -11.39 12.50 -15.91
C ARG A 156 -12.80 13.05 -15.95
N VAL A 157 -13.03 14.10 -16.73
CA VAL A 157 -14.37 14.61 -17.00
C VAL A 157 -14.85 14.01 -18.31
N ILE A 158 -15.98 13.32 -18.28
CA ILE A 158 -16.64 12.73 -19.44
C ILE A 158 -18.04 13.32 -19.60
N ARG A 159 -18.63 13.16 -20.79
CA ARG A 159 -20.03 13.49 -21.03
C ARG A 159 -20.89 12.24 -20.93
N VAL A 160 -22.02 12.35 -20.24
CA VAL A 160 -23.05 11.30 -20.14
C VAL A 160 -23.64 11.05 -21.54
N LYS A 161 -23.59 9.81 -22.01
CA LYS A 161 -24.23 9.42 -23.28
C LYS A 161 -25.69 9.07 -23.05
N LYS A 162 -26.47 9.08 -24.13
CA LYS A 162 -27.88 8.67 -24.11
C LYS A 162 -28.05 7.28 -23.48
N GLY A 163 -28.88 7.20 -22.46
CA GLY A 163 -29.22 5.95 -21.77
C GLY A 163 -28.22 5.50 -20.70
N GLU A 164 -27.13 6.23 -20.47
CA GLU A 164 -26.19 5.89 -19.39
C GLU A 164 -26.73 6.31 -18.02
N SER A 165 -26.69 5.37 -17.08
CA SER A 165 -27.06 5.59 -15.68
C SER A 165 -25.83 5.89 -14.80
N VAL A 166 -26.10 6.27 -13.55
CA VAL A 166 -25.05 6.38 -12.51
C VAL A 166 -24.29 5.06 -12.37
N ALA A 167 -24.98 3.92 -12.40
CA ALA A 167 -24.35 2.60 -12.29
C ALA A 167 -23.41 2.31 -13.46
N ASP A 168 -23.84 2.59 -14.70
CA ASP A 168 -23.02 2.37 -15.90
C ASP A 168 -21.73 3.20 -15.88
N LEU A 169 -21.83 4.44 -15.42
CA LEU A 169 -20.68 5.35 -15.35
C LEU A 169 -19.78 5.04 -14.17
N ALA A 170 -20.35 4.63 -13.04
CA ALA A 170 -19.60 4.16 -11.89
C ALA A 170 -18.77 2.92 -12.25
N GLU A 171 -19.30 1.99 -13.04
CA GLU A 171 -18.56 0.79 -13.45
C GLU A 171 -17.32 1.08 -14.29
N LYS A 172 -17.32 2.18 -15.05
CA LYS A 172 -16.15 2.65 -15.81
C LYS A 172 -15.01 3.14 -14.92
N MET A 173 -15.26 3.38 -13.63
CA MET A 173 -14.20 3.77 -12.70
C MET A 173 -13.28 2.60 -12.40
N GLN A 174 -11.98 2.87 -12.45
CA GLN A 174 -10.92 1.89 -12.23
C GLN A 174 -10.45 1.91 -10.77
N ASP A 175 -10.10 0.74 -10.24
CA ASP A 175 -9.52 0.51 -8.90
C ASP A 175 -10.21 1.22 -7.73
N THR A 176 -11.54 1.23 -7.72
CA THR A 176 -12.34 1.88 -6.66
C THR A 176 -13.33 0.89 -6.02
N VAL A 177 -13.44 0.96 -4.70
CA VAL A 177 -14.46 0.23 -3.93
C VAL A 177 -15.73 1.07 -3.81
N HIS A 178 -16.89 0.42 -3.65
CA HIS A 178 -18.19 1.09 -3.55
C HIS A 178 -18.42 2.12 -4.68
N LYS A 179 -18.13 1.72 -5.93
CA LYS A 179 -18.05 2.61 -7.10
C LYS A 179 -19.22 3.58 -7.23
N GLU A 180 -20.46 3.11 -7.10
CA GLU A 180 -21.63 3.99 -7.23
C GLU A 180 -21.65 5.09 -6.15
N LYS A 181 -21.40 4.72 -4.89
CA LYS A 181 -21.33 5.67 -3.77
C LYS A 181 -20.22 6.68 -3.99
N LEU A 182 -19.03 6.24 -4.39
CA LEU A 182 -17.91 7.12 -4.69
C LEU A 182 -18.22 8.04 -5.88
N PHE A 183 -18.80 7.51 -6.95
CA PHE A 183 -19.19 8.28 -8.13
C PHE A 183 -20.14 9.42 -7.76
N ARG A 184 -21.14 9.14 -6.92
CA ARG A 184 -22.07 10.17 -6.41
C ARG A 184 -21.33 11.23 -5.61
N ILE A 185 -20.42 10.83 -4.71
CA ILE A 185 -19.63 11.77 -3.90
C ILE A 185 -18.78 12.70 -4.78
N ILE A 186 -17.99 12.16 -5.72
CA ILE A 186 -17.08 12.97 -6.55
C ILE A 186 -17.81 13.92 -7.51
N ASN A 187 -19.07 13.61 -7.82
CA ASN A 187 -19.97 14.40 -8.66
C ASN A 187 -20.98 15.25 -7.88
N ALA A 188 -20.91 15.25 -6.55
CA ALA A 188 -21.85 15.96 -5.68
C ALA A 188 -23.33 15.63 -5.96
N LEU A 189 -23.61 14.36 -6.27
CA LEU A 189 -24.97 13.87 -6.56
C LEU A 189 -25.68 13.46 -5.27
N SER A 190 -26.99 13.72 -5.19
CA SER A 190 -27.82 13.15 -4.12
C SER A 190 -27.97 11.62 -4.28
N PRO A 191 -28.43 10.90 -3.24
CA PRO A 191 -28.63 9.45 -3.30
C PRO A 191 -29.58 9.00 -4.41
N THR A 192 -30.55 9.83 -4.79
CA THR A 192 -31.59 9.52 -5.78
C THR A 192 -31.47 10.32 -7.07
N GLN A 193 -30.50 11.22 -7.16
CA GLN A 193 -30.29 12.03 -8.36
C GLN A 193 -29.94 11.15 -9.56
N THR A 194 -30.63 11.39 -10.67
CA THR A 194 -30.38 10.80 -11.99
C THR A 194 -29.52 11.74 -12.84
N LEU A 195 -28.96 11.21 -13.92
CA LEU A 195 -28.13 11.96 -14.86
C LEU A 195 -28.88 12.21 -16.15
N HIS A 196 -28.68 13.38 -16.76
CA HIS A 196 -29.18 13.71 -18.08
C HIS A 196 -28.08 13.58 -19.16
N GLU A 197 -28.51 13.27 -20.38
CA GLU A 197 -27.61 13.23 -21.54
C GLU A 197 -26.87 14.56 -21.71
N GLY A 198 -25.55 14.48 -21.98
CA GLY A 198 -24.71 15.64 -22.18
C GLY A 198 -24.15 16.27 -20.90
N GLU A 199 -24.62 15.85 -19.71
CA GLU A 199 -24.03 16.27 -18.45
C GLU A 199 -22.55 15.92 -18.35
N ARG A 200 -21.79 16.76 -17.66
CA ARG A 200 -20.37 16.53 -17.41
C ARG A 200 -20.21 15.90 -16.04
N VAL A 201 -19.67 14.69 -16.01
CA VAL A 201 -19.39 13.95 -14.79
C VAL A 201 -17.92 13.57 -14.71
N LYS A 202 -17.44 13.42 -13.49
CA LYS A 202 -16.10 12.97 -13.13
C LYS A 202 -16.12 11.45 -12.95
N ILE A 203 -15.12 10.79 -13.51
CA ILE A 203 -14.79 9.40 -13.26
C ILE A 203 -13.30 9.27 -12.92
N ILE A 204 -12.94 8.16 -12.28
CA ILE A 204 -11.55 7.81 -11.97
C ILE A 204 -11.05 6.82 -13.03
N ALA A 205 -10.11 7.24 -13.87
CA ALA A 205 -9.56 6.43 -14.95
C ALA A 205 -8.15 6.90 -15.35
N GLU A 206 -7.41 6.04 -16.05
CA GLU A 206 -6.07 6.37 -16.61
C GLU A 206 -6.03 7.59 -17.54
#